data_AF-A0A494Z6D6-F1
#
_entry.id   AF-A0A494Z6D6-F1
#
_cell.length_a   1.000
_cell.length_b   1.000
_cell.length_c   1.000
_cell.angle_alpha   90.00
_cell.angle_beta   90.00
_cell.angle_gamma   90.00
#
_symmetry.space_group_name_H-M   'P 1'
#
loop_
_entity.id
_entity.type
_entity.pdbx_description
1 polymer ?
#
loop_
_entity_poly.entity_id
_entity_poly.type
_entity_poly.pdbx_seq_one_letter_code
_entity_poly.pdbx_strand_id
1 'polypeptide(L)'
;MTNDNLKGIMYTSTDLKSWTQVDIKGNSRFNSVIWNEERDEFMAVGRLVTGTSKNGVDWDFNSFAGEIYSVAWGNGKYVIGGSLLQSNVKSSIDGITWEKADFVGGSLSDRVLNVSWNGNEFVLQAWEKSTYSSKDGQTWTKGLMDRWTNYLNDATYIGNDQWIAVGLQTVTSTGIYITGPAPNTPEKENEFKNEEKTTEEQVASKDLINAFILQVGPNEGDRFFVELTDATTKALRIDNLSVVIQEKASEAISQLDIAIQMISDERAKFGVYENSLNHIYNNSTNYSLNIQNAESRIRDTDMTKELMSKIRYTILSEVSQIVFAQSNQSSQQVLQILR
;
A
#
# COMPACT_ATOMS: atom_id res chain seq x y z
N MET A 1 3.38 37.83 -0.20
CA MET A 1 4.46 37.76 0.82
C MET A 1 4.68 36.30 1.16
N THR A 2 5.52 35.60 0.41
CA THR A 2 5.86 34.19 0.65
C THR A 2 7.00 34.15 1.67
N ASN A 3 6.77 33.52 2.83
CA ASN A 3 7.80 33.32 3.85
C ASN A 3 8.93 32.44 3.30
N ASP A 4 9.96 33.03 2.70
CA ASP A 4 11.13 32.32 2.15
C ASP A 4 12.13 31.79 3.22
N ASN A 5 11.76 31.85 4.51
CA ASN A 5 12.58 31.37 5.63
C ASN A 5 12.07 30.07 6.30
N LEU A 6 11.07 29.40 5.75
CA LEU A 6 10.62 28.11 6.28
C LEU A 6 11.56 27.00 5.81
N LYS A 7 12.40 26.50 6.73
CA LYS A 7 13.17 25.27 6.55
C LYS A 7 12.21 24.07 6.57
N GLY A 8 12.37 23.14 5.63
CA GLY A 8 11.69 21.85 5.69
C GLY A 8 12.07 21.07 6.94
N ILE A 9 11.16 20.22 7.38
CA ILE A 9 11.34 19.31 8.51
C ILE A 9 11.05 17.89 8.06
N MET A 10 11.78 16.94 8.61
CA MET A 10 11.63 15.52 8.35
C MET A 10 11.87 14.80 9.67
N TYR A 11 11.04 13.81 9.96
CA TYR A 11 11.16 12.99 11.16
C TYR A 11 11.14 11.53 10.77
N THR A 12 11.89 10.72 11.51
CA THR A 12 11.92 9.27 11.38
C THR A 12 11.59 8.63 12.73
N SER A 13 10.95 7.46 12.68
CA SER A 13 10.53 6.72 13.86
C SER A 13 10.55 5.22 13.56
N THR A 14 11.00 4.43 14.53
CA THR A 14 10.99 2.96 14.46
C THR A 14 9.81 2.34 15.23
N ASP A 15 9.11 3.14 16.05
CA ASP A 15 8.09 2.67 17.00
C ASP A 15 6.79 3.50 16.97
N LEU A 16 6.72 4.52 16.09
CA LEU A 16 5.65 5.52 15.96
C LEU A 16 5.39 6.38 17.21
N LYS A 17 6.15 6.18 18.30
CA LYS A 17 6.01 6.89 19.58
C LYS A 17 7.11 7.91 19.76
N SER A 18 8.31 7.56 19.34
CA SER A 18 9.53 8.34 19.46
C SER A 18 9.94 8.81 18.07
N TRP A 19 10.04 10.13 17.89
CA TRP A 19 10.36 10.74 16.59
C TRP A 19 11.67 11.51 16.68
N THR A 20 12.60 11.18 15.78
CA THR A 20 13.88 11.87 15.66
C THR A 20 13.84 12.78 14.45
N GLN A 21 14.13 14.06 14.63
CA GLN A 21 14.24 15.00 13.51
C GLN A 21 15.52 14.70 12.72
N VAL A 22 15.38 14.57 11.41
CA VAL A 22 16.49 14.46 10.47
C VAL A 22 17.01 15.87 10.15
N ASP A 23 18.33 16.07 10.25
CA ASP A 23 18.94 17.35 9.92
C ASP A 23 18.99 17.54 8.40
N ILE A 24 18.24 18.51 7.91
CA ILE A 24 18.14 18.80 6.48
C ILE A 24 18.95 20.04 6.17
N LYS A 25 19.94 19.91 5.29
CA LYS A 25 20.78 21.05 4.87
C LYS A 25 20.00 21.94 3.90
N GLY A 26 19.79 23.21 4.26
CA GLY A 26 19.29 24.26 3.36
C GLY A 26 17.88 24.79 3.68
N ASN A 27 17.26 25.48 2.71
CA ASN A 27 15.90 26.02 2.76
C ASN A 27 14.89 25.16 1.97
N SER A 28 15.23 23.90 1.71
CA SER A 28 14.39 22.97 0.95
C SER A 28 13.13 22.61 1.75
N ARG A 29 11.99 22.47 1.06
CA ARG A 29 10.74 21.98 1.64
C ARG A 29 10.42 20.63 1.03
N PHE A 30 9.94 19.67 1.82
CA PHE A 30 9.49 18.36 1.33
C PHE A 30 7.97 18.33 1.30
N ASN A 31 7.44 17.76 0.22
CA ASN A 31 6.00 17.68 -0.03
C ASN A 31 5.52 16.22 -0.06
N SER A 32 6.38 15.28 -0.48
CA SER A 32 6.02 13.87 -0.60
C SER A 32 7.23 12.98 -0.31
N VAL A 33 6.96 11.80 0.25
CA VAL A 33 7.93 10.74 0.50
C VAL A 33 7.29 9.40 0.20
N ILE A 34 8.06 8.49 -0.40
CA ILE A 34 7.65 7.11 -0.68
C ILE A 34 8.73 6.13 -0.22
N TRP A 35 8.29 4.90 0.04
CA TRP A 35 9.16 3.75 0.17
C TRP A 35 9.20 2.99 -1.16
N ASN A 36 10.39 2.67 -1.63
CA ASN A 36 10.63 1.83 -2.80
C ASN A 36 11.07 0.45 -2.34
N GLU A 37 10.15 -0.52 -2.42
CA GLU A 37 10.41 -1.91 -1.99
C GLU A 37 11.44 -2.62 -2.86
N GLU A 38 11.50 -2.34 -4.16
CA GLU A 38 12.43 -2.99 -5.09
C GLU A 38 13.88 -2.55 -4.87
N ARG A 39 14.06 -1.30 -4.46
CA ARG A 39 15.39 -0.70 -4.23
C ARG A 39 15.77 -0.62 -2.75
N ASP A 40 14.88 -1.01 -1.83
CA ASP A 40 15.09 -0.91 -0.39
C ASP A 40 15.52 0.51 0.01
N GLU A 41 14.79 1.52 -0.48
CA GLU A 41 15.12 2.93 -0.24
C GLU A 41 13.89 3.83 -0.14
N PHE A 42 14.00 4.87 0.67
CA PHE A 42 13.10 6.01 0.68
C PHE A 42 13.45 6.98 -0.43
N MET A 43 12.44 7.62 -0.99
CA MET A 43 12.60 8.78 -1.84
C MET A 43 11.72 9.91 -1.36
N ALA A 44 12.32 11.08 -1.12
CA ALA A 44 11.63 12.30 -0.72
C ALA A 44 11.82 13.39 -1.78
N VAL A 45 10.76 14.15 -2.02
CA VAL A 45 10.72 15.19 -3.04
C VAL A 45 10.07 16.46 -2.50
N GLY A 46 10.41 17.60 -3.09
CA GLY A 46 9.71 18.84 -2.78
C GLY A 46 10.25 20.07 -3.52
N ARG A 47 10.23 21.22 -2.85
CA ARG A 47 10.69 22.49 -3.43
C ARG A 47 12.21 22.48 -3.55
N LEU A 48 12.67 22.47 -4.80
CA LEU A 48 14.07 22.52 -5.20
C LEU A 48 14.94 21.32 -4.76
N VAL A 49 14.32 20.20 -4.38
CA VAL A 49 15.04 19.06 -3.83
C VAL A 49 14.43 17.72 -4.23
N THR A 50 15.29 16.76 -4.51
CA THR A 50 15.01 15.33 -4.44
C THR A 50 16.02 14.70 -3.49
N GLY A 51 15.68 13.59 -2.85
CA GLY A 51 16.63 12.87 -2.01
C GLY A 51 16.25 11.42 -1.86
N THR A 52 17.26 10.57 -1.68
CA THR A 52 17.09 9.16 -1.40
C THR A 52 17.77 8.78 -0.09
N SER A 53 17.28 7.72 0.55
CA SER A 53 17.86 7.21 1.80
C SER A 53 17.58 5.72 1.95
N LYS A 54 18.55 4.93 2.39
CA LYS A 54 18.33 3.50 2.71
C LYS A 54 17.69 3.27 4.07
N ASN A 55 17.83 4.21 5.00
CA ASN A 55 17.48 4.01 6.41
C ASN A 55 16.57 5.12 6.98
N GLY A 56 16.20 6.11 6.18
CA GLY A 56 15.37 7.26 6.59
C GLY A 56 16.10 8.26 7.49
N VAL A 57 17.40 8.07 7.76
CA VAL A 57 18.23 8.92 8.63
C VAL A 57 19.32 9.62 7.82
N ASP A 58 20.06 8.85 7.02
CA ASP A 58 21.14 9.35 6.16
C ASP A 58 20.58 9.59 4.76
N TRP A 59 20.57 10.85 4.33
CA TRP A 59 19.93 11.27 3.08
C TRP A 59 20.94 11.86 2.09
N ASP A 60 20.84 11.38 0.85
CA ASP A 60 21.56 11.90 -0.29
C ASP A 60 20.67 12.88 -1.06
N PHE A 61 20.75 14.16 -0.71
CA PHE A 61 19.95 15.22 -1.33
C PHE A 61 20.60 15.78 -2.60
N ASN A 62 19.78 15.95 -3.63
CA ASN A 62 20.13 16.56 -4.91
C ASN A 62 19.30 17.82 -5.14
N SER A 63 19.93 18.85 -5.73
CA SER A 63 19.22 20.06 -6.14
C SER A 63 18.34 19.77 -7.35
N PHE A 64 17.09 20.20 -7.30
CA PHE A 64 16.13 20.02 -8.39
C PHE A 64 15.56 21.37 -8.82
N ALA A 65 15.24 21.56 -10.10
CA ALA A 65 14.68 22.82 -10.60
C ALA A 65 13.15 22.72 -10.73
N GLY A 66 12.44 23.18 -9.70
CA GLY A 66 10.98 23.21 -9.66
C GLY A 66 10.41 22.92 -8.27
N GLU A 67 9.10 22.85 -8.18
CA GLU A 67 8.39 22.40 -6.98
C GLU A 67 7.67 21.09 -7.27
N ILE A 68 8.15 20.01 -6.67
CA ILE A 68 7.55 18.68 -6.79
C ILE A 68 6.48 18.55 -5.72
N TYR A 69 5.25 18.15 -6.08
CA TYR A 69 4.16 17.95 -5.13
C TYR A 69 4.01 16.48 -4.76
N SER A 70 4.18 15.56 -5.73
CA SER A 70 4.01 14.13 -5.52
C SER A 70 5.08 13.31 -6.23
N VAL A 71 5.41 12.15 -5.65
CA VAL A 71 6.22 11.11 -6.27
C VAL A 71 5.52 9.76 -6.11
N ALA A 72 5.65 8.90 -7.13
CA ALA A 72 5.23 7.51 -7.08
C ALA A 72 6.33 6.60 -7.62
N TRP A 73 6.39 5.36 -7.13
CA TRP A 73 7.21 4.30 -7.68
C TRP A 73 6.31 3.22 -8.29
N GLY A 74 6.66 2.77 -9.49
CA GLY A 74 5.93 1.72 -10.19
C GLY A 74 6.65 1.31 -11.47
N ASN A 75 6.48 0.06 -11.89
CA ASN A 75 7.07 -0.45 -13.13
C ASN A 75 8.57 -0.11 -13.29
N GLY A 76 9.35 -0.25 -12.21
CA GLY A 76 10.79 0.01 -12.19
C GLY A 76 11.22 1.47 -12.32
N LYS A 77 10.34 2.46 -12.10
CA LYS A 77 10.69 3.88 -12.18
C LYS A 77 9.94 4.77 -11.19
N TYR A 78 10.59 5.88 -10.85
CA TYR A 78 10.00 7.02 -10.18
C TYR A 78 9.27 7.89 -11.20
N VAL A 79 8.09 8.36 -10.82
CA VAL A 79 7.34 9.38 -11.53
C VAL A 79 7.06 10.52 -10.56
N ILE A 80 7.39 11.74 -10.96
CA ILE A 80 7.13 12.96 -10.19
C ILE A 80 6.15 13.87 -10.91
N GLY A 81 5.29 14.50 -10.13
CA GLY A 81 4.36 15.53 -10.58
C GLY A 81 4.53 16.80 -9.76
N GLY A 82 4.48 17.96 -10.43
CA GLY A 82 4.53 19.23 -9.74
C GLY A 82 4.39 20.44 -10.66
N SER A 83 4.93 21.56 -10.22
CA SER A 83 5.18 22.76 -11.02
C SER A 83 6.66 22.78 -11.40
N LEU A 84 7.01 22.10 -12.49
CA LEU A 84 8.39 21.81 -12.85
C LEU A 84 8.78 22.57 -14.13
N LEU A 85 10.09 22.79 -14.33
CA LEU A 85 10.56 23.39 -15.57
C LEU A 85 10.41 22.42 -16.76
N GLN A 86 9.88 22.94 -17.86
CA GLN A 86 9.75 22.32 -19.19
C GLN A 86 8.72 21.19 -19.33
N SER A 87 8.38 20.47 -18.27
CA SER A 87 7.26 19.53 -18.22
C SER A 87 6.88 19.29 -16.76
N ASN A 88 5.59 19.35 -16.43
CA ASN A 88 5.08 19.19 -15.07
C ASN A 88 5.08 17.73 -14.57
N VAL A 89 5.45 16.79 -15.44
CA VAL A 89 5.62 15.38 -15.10
C VAL A 89 6.97 14.91 -15.62
N LYS A 90 7.72 14.21 -14.77
CA LYS A 90 8.98 13.59 -15.15
C LYS A 90 9.09 12.18 -14.61
N SER A 91 9.85 11.34 -15.30
CA SER A 91 10.15 9.99 -14.87
C SER A 91 11.65 9.78 -14.70
N SER A 92 12.04 8.84 -13.85
CA SER A 92 13.44 8.54 -13.55
C SER A 92 13.59 7.10 -13.07
N ILE A 93 14.58 6.37 -13.57
CA ILE A 93 14.89 5.00 -13.10
C ILE A 93 15.74 5.07 -11.82
N ASP A 94 16.63 6.06 -11.73
CA ASP A 94 17.65 6.17 -10.69
C ASP A 94 17.27 7.12 -9.55
N GLY A 95 16.29 8.02 -9.74
CA GLY A 95 15.88 9.07 -8.80
C GLY A 95 16.71 10.36 -8.91
N ILE A 96 17.67 10.39 -9.85
CA ILE A 96 18.67 11.45 -10.02
C ILE A 96 18.54 12.08 -11.42
N THR A 97 18.48 11.25 -12.45
CA THR A 97 18.36 11.63 -13.85
C THR A 97 16.89 11.60 -14.26
N TRP A 98 16.34 12.74 -14.68
CA TRP A 98 14.91 12.89 -14.94
C TRP A 98 14.60 13.20 -16.40
N GLU A 99 13.69 12.41 -16.95
CA GLU A 99 13.19 12.53 -18.32
C GLU A 99 11.80 13.18 -18.31
N LYS A 100 11.49 14.01 -19.32
CA LYS A 100 10.18 14.65 -19.43
C LYS A 100 9.16 13.65 -19.91
N ALA A 101 7.97 13.66 -19.33
CA ALA A 101 6.84 12.86 -19.84
C ALA A 101 6.31 13.38 -21.18
N ASP A 102 5.83 12.45 -21.99
CA ASP A 102 5.12 12.68 -23.26
C ASP A 102 3.62 12.50 -23.08
N PHE A 103 2.82 13.37 -23.69
CA PHE A 103 1.36 13.35 -23.57
C PHE A 103 0.70 13.06 -24.93
N VAL A 104 -0.12 12.02 -24.98
CA VAL A 104 -0.89 11.63 -26.17
C VAL A 104 -2.13 12.50 -26.26
N GLY A 105 -2.25 13.27 -27.34
CA GLY A 105 -3.41 14.13 -27.62
C GLY A 105 -3.31 15.58 -27.11
N GLY A 106 -2.13 16.04 -26.68
CA GLY A 106 -1.90 17.44 -26.30
C GLY A 106 -0.70 17.62 -25.37
N SER A 107 -0.53 18.80 -24.80
CA SER A 107 0.43 19.06 -23.72
C SER A 107 -0.30 19.31 -22.40
N LEU A 108 0.31 18.92 -21.29
CA LEU A 108 -0.14 19.31 -19.96
C LEU A 108 0.56 20.63 -19.55
N SER A 109 -0.17 21.75 -19.62
CA SER A 109 0.33 23.05 -19.14
C SER A 109 0.19 23.21 -17.62
N ASP A 110 -0.70 22.44 -17.01
CA ASP A 110 -1.07 22.61 -15.61
C ASP A 110 -0.13 21.88 -14.67
N ARG A 111 0.00 22.45 -13.46
CA ARG A 111 0.73 21.81 -12.37
C ARG A 111 0.04 20.50 -11.99
N VAL A 112 0.83 19.48 -11.69
CA VAL A 112 0.34 18.16 -11.27
C VAL A 112 0.34 18.09 -9.76
N LEU A 113 -0.81 17.80 -9.17
CA LEU A 113 -1.01 17.79 -7.72
C LEU A 113 -0.62 16.45 -7.11
N ASN A 114 -1.08 15.36 -7.71
CA ASN A 114 -0.82 14.01 -7.26
C ASN A 114 -0.38 13.12 -8.42
N VAL A 115 0.50 12.18 -8.10
CA VAL A 115 0.85 11.03 -8.93
C VAL A 115 0.83 9.82 -8.02
N SER A 116 0.20 8.73 -8.47
CA SER A 116 0.04 7.49 -7.73
C SER A 116 0.16 6.28 -8.66
N TRP A 117 0.52 5.13 -8.09
CA TRP A 117 0.66 3.85 -8.80
C TRP A 117 -0.36 2.86 -8.22
N ASN A 118 -1.11 2.18 -9.08
CA ASN A 118 -2.13 1.20 -8.64
C ASN A 118 -1.70 -0.27 -8.77
N GLY A 119 -0.44 -0.54 -9.10
CA GLY A 119 0.03 -1.91 -9.40
C GLY A 119 0.05 -2.24 -10.90
N ASN A 120 -0.63 -1.47 -11.76
CA ASN A 120 -0.73 -1.72 -13.20
C ASN A 120 -0.43 -0.48 -14.06
N GLU A 121 -0.89 0.69 -13.64
CA GLU A 121 -0.63 1.96 -14.30
C GLU A 121 -0.45 3.09 -13.27
N PHE A 122 0.29 4.11 -13.69
CA PHE A 122 0.35 5.37 -13.02
C PHE A 122 -0.90 6.17 -13.34
N VAL A 123 -1.40 6.88 -12.35
CA VAL A 123 -2.45 7.88 -12.52
C VAL A 123 -1.93 9.18 -11.95
N LEU A 124 -2.26 10.27 -12.65
CA LEU A 124 -1.98 11.61 -12.16
C LEU A 124 -3.20 12.49 -12.25
N GLN A 125 -3.15 13.55 -11.45
CA GLN A 125 -4.19 14.55 -11.36
C GLN A 125 -3.59 15.95 -11.50
N ALA A 126 -4.13 16.71 -12.45
CA ALA A 126 -3.74 18.09 -12.70
C ALA A 126 -4.76 19.09 -12.14
N TRP A 127 -4.33 20.35 -12.03
CA TRP A 127 -5.11 21.43 -11.42
C TRP A 127 -6.48 21.69 -12.11
N GLU A 128 -6.56 21.63 -13.44
CA GLU A 128 -7.79 21.89 -14.19
C GLU A 128 -8.65 20.64 -14.41
N LYS A 129 -8.85 19.84 -13.35
CA LYS A 129 -9.78 18.70 -13.33
C LYS A 129 -9.45 17.59 -14.34
N SER A 130 -8.24 17.61 -14.90
CA SER A 130 -7.79 16.62 -15.86
C SER A 130 -7.02 15.50 -15.17
N THR A 131 -7.44 14.28 -15.42
CA THR A 131 -6.74 13.06 -14.99
C THR A 131 -6.03 12.43 -16.17
N TYR A 132 -4.87 11.83 -15.94
CA TYR A 132 -4.14 11.08 -16.97
C TYR A 132 -3.70 9.74 -16.40
N SER A 133 -3.55 8.74 -17.27
CA SER A 133 -2.94 7.46 -16.91
C SER A 133 -1.80 7.09 -17.83
N SER A 134 -0.88 6.26 -17.32
CA SER A 134 0.30 5.81 -18.02
C SER A 134 0.79 4.47 -17.46
N LYS A 135 0.95 3.45 -18.31
CA LYS A 135 1.51 2.16 -17.88
C LYS A 135 3.03 2.21 -17.70
N ASP A 136 3.70 3.05 -18.46
CA ASP A 136 5.16 3.14 -18.53
C ASP A 136 5.71 4.36 -17.78
N GLY A 137 4.85 5.20 -17.17
CA GLY A 137 5.22 6.44 -16.48
C GLY A 137 5.80 7.53 -17.39
N GLN A 138 5.87 7.29 -18.69
CA GLN A 138 6.55 8.14 -19.68
C GLN A 138 5.54 8.68 -20.69
N THR A 139 4.66 7.82 -21.20
CA THR A 139 3.63 8.15 -22.17
C THR A 139 2.28 8.23 -21.46
N TRP A 140 1.67 9.41 -21.45
CA TRP A 140 0.45 9.70 -20.71
C TRP A 140 -0.73 9.90 -21.64
N THR A 141 -1.82 9.21 -21.33
CA THR A 141 -3.10 9.36 -22.05
C THR A 141 -4.08 10.09 -21.16
N LYS A 142 -4.79 11.09 -21.69
CA LYS A 142 -5.84 11.79 -20.96
C LYS A 142 -6.96 10.81 -20.62
N GLY A 143 -7.28 10.68 -19.34
CA GLY A 143 -8.40 9.88 -18.86
C GLY A 143 -9.75 10.55 -19.19
N LEU A 144 -10.81 9.75 -19.30
CA LEU A 144 -12.18 10.20 -19.64
C LEU A 144 -12.88 10.97 -18.51
N MET A 145 -12.23 11.19 -17.36
CA MET A 145 -12.77 11.81 -16.15
C MET A 145 -12.93 13.35 -16.26
N ASP A 146 -13.30 13.87 -17.43
CA ASP A 146 -13.51 15.29 -17.73
C ASP A 146 -14.79 15.88 -17.06
N ARG A 147 -15.39 15.21 -16.07
CA ARG A 147 -16.71 15.53 -15.51
C ARG A 147 -16.72 16.04 -14.06
N TRP A 148 -15.58 16.18 -13.40
CA TRP A 148 -15.57 16.69 -12.02
C TRP A 148 -15.76 18.20 -11.99
N THR A 149 -16.77 18.69 -11.27
CA THR A 149 -16.92 20.12 -10.97
C THR A 149 -15.94 20.60 -9.89
N ASN A 150 -15.25 19.69 -9.21
CA ASN A 150 -14.50 19.91 -7.97
C ASN A 150 -12.98 19.90 -8.18
N TYR A 151 -12.24 20.63 -7.34
CA TYR A 151 -10.77 20.63 -7.32
C TYR A 151 -10.28 19.47 -6.47
N LEU A 152 -9.68 18.46 -7.08
CA LEU A 152 -9.12 17.34 -6.35
C LEU A 152 -7.66 17.68 -5.95
N ASN A 153 -7.28 17.36 -4.71
CA ASN A 153 -5.99 17.67 -4.11
C ASN A 153 -5.09 16.44 -3.99
N ASP A 154 -5.70 15.28 -3.73
CA ASP A 154 -4.96 14.04 -3.54
C ASP A 154 -5.80 12.84 -4.00
N ALA A 155 -5.12 11.78 -4.42
CA ALA A 155 -5.74 10.53 -4.82
C ALA A 155 -4.83 9.36 -4.47
N THR A 156 -5.41 8.30 -3.93
CA THR A 156 -4.70 7.07 -3.60
C THR A 156 -5.49 5.85 -4.04
N TYR A 157 -4.76 4.86 -4.51
CA TYR A 157 -5.33 3.57 -4.87
C TYR A 157 -5.49 2.71 -3.61
N ILE A 158 -6.65 2.08 -3.46
CA ILE A 158 -6.96 1.25 -2.29
C ILE A 158 -7.01 -0.25 -2.60
N GLY A 159 -6.72 -0.66 -3.84
CA GLY A 159 -6.90 -2.05 -4.29
C GLY A 159 -8.20 -2.26 -5.08
N ASN A 160 -8.34 -3.45 -5.70
CA ASN A 160 -9.55 -3.90 -6.40
C ASN A 160 -10.12 -2.91 -7.44
N ASP A 161 -9.25 -2.28 -8.23
CA ASP A 161 -9.61 -1.26 -9.24
C ASP A 161 -10.33 -0.03 -8.65
N GLN A 162 -10.22 0.21 -7.33
CA GLN A 162 -10.84 1.33 -6.63
C GLN A 162 -9.84 2.40 -6.21
N TRP A 163 -10.28 3.65 -6.33
CA TRP A 163 -9.52 4.84 -6.00
C TRP A 163 -10.30 5.72 -5.03
N ILE A 164 -9.61 6.31 -4.07
CA ILE A 164 -10.13 7.39 -3.25
C ILE A 164 -9.45 8.67 -3.71
N ALA A 165 -10.24 9.70 -4.02
CA ALA A 165 -9.75 11.04 -4.30
C ALA A 165 -10.42 12.03 -3.34
N VAL A 166 -9.63 12.98 -2.83
CA VAL A 166 -10.09 14.02 -1.91
C VAL A 166 -9.80 15.39 -2.49
N GLY A 167 -10.67 16.36 -2.21
CA GLY A 167 -10.62 17.66 -2.86
C GLY A 167 -11.55 18.70 -2.27
N LEU A 168 -11.46 19.91 -2.80
CA LEU A 168 -12.37 21.02 -2.53
C LEU A 168 -13.52 21.02 -3.54
N GLN A 169 -14.73 20.89 -3.02
CA GLN A 169 -15.95 21.17 -3.76
C GLN A 169 -16.17 22.68 -3.81
N THR A 170 -16.26 23.25 -5.00
CA THR A 170 -16.78 24.62 -5.12
C THR A 170 -18.25 24.57 -4.74
N VAL A 171 -18.60 25.22 -3.63
CA VAL A 171 -19.96 25.22 -3.06
C VAL A 171 -20.89 26.04 -3.95
N THR A 172 -21.32 25.48 -5.09
CA THR A 172 -22.43 25.98 -5.90
C THR A 172 -23.35 24.86 -6.42
N SER A 173 -23.29 23.65 -5.82
CA SER A 173 -24.42 22.71 -5.84
C SER A 173 -24.21 21.60 -4.82
N THR A 174 -25.25 21.39 -4.02
CA THR A 174 -25.46 20.32 -3.05
C THR A 174 -25.32 18.94 -3.68
N GLY A 175 -24.57 18.04 -3.02
CA GLY A 175 -24.52 16.62 -3.37
C GLY A 175 -23.19 15.97 -2.99
N ILE A 176 -23.19 15.15 -1.95
CA ILE A 176 -22.09 14.28 -1.54
C ILE A 176 -22.10 13.06 -2.48
N TYR A 177 -20.99 12.80 -3.18
CA TYR A 177 -20.80 11.58 -3.97
C TYR A 177 -19.63 10.78 -3.38
N ILE A 178 -19.93 9.60 -2.84
CA ILE A 178 -18.94 8.56 -2.53
C ILE A 178 -18.75 7.74 -3.82
N THR A 179 -17.50 7.36 -4.08
CA THR A 179 -17.05 6.67 -5.30
C THR A 179 -17.76 5.32 -5.51
N GLY A 180 -18.37 5.18 -6.69
CA GLY A 180 -18.84 3.93 -7.32
C GLY A 180 -18.94 4.15 -8.84
N PRO A 181 -19.02 3.09 -9.67
CA PRO A 181 -19.06 3.24 -11.13
C PRO A 181 -20.28 4.09 -11.55
N ALA A 182 -20.06 4.97 -12.52
CA ALA A 182 -20.96 6.08 -12.86
C ALA A 182 -22.44 5.66 -13.09
N PRO A 183 -23.43 6.34 -12.48
CA PRO A 183 -24.82 6.16 -12.85
C PRO A 183 -25.11 6.91 -14.16
N ASN A 184 -25.37 6.15 -15.22
CA ASN A 184 -25.99 6.68 -16.42
C ASN A 184 -27.51 6.64 -16.26
N THR A 185 -28.14 7.66 -15.66
CA THR A 185 -29.54 8.02 -15.99
C THR A 185 -29.91 9.40 -15.43
N PRO A 186 -30.74 10.21 -16.13
CA PRO A 186 -31.10 11.55 -15.70
C PRO A 186 -32.07 11.52 -14.51
N GLU A 187 -31.82 12.40 -13.55
CA GLU A 187 -32.61 12.61 -12.35
C GLU A 187 -34.07 12.98 -12.68
N LYS A 188 -35.01 12.30 -12.03
CA LYS A 188 -36.28 12.90 -11.62
C LYS A 188 -36.28 12.94 -10.10
N GLU A 189 -36.28 14.16 -9.57
CA GLU A 189 -36.47 14.48 -8.16
C GLU A 189 -37.75 13.81 -7.64
N ASN A 190 -37.63 13.00 -6.61
CA ASN A 190 -38.74 12.67 -5.72
C ASN A 190 -38.29 13.01 -4.30
N GLU A 191 -38.95 14.03 -3.73
CA GLU A 191 -38.79 14.50 -2.36
C GLU A 191 -39.00 13.36 -1.36
N PHE A 192 -37.96 13.01 -0.59
CA PHE A 192 -38.10 12.14 0.57
C PHE A 192 -38.63 12.94 1.75
N LYS A 193 -39.85 12.58 2.19
CA LYS A 193 -40.38 13.00 3.50
C LYS A 193 -39.72 12.18 4.61
N ASN A 194 -39.30 12.87 5.66
CA ASN A 194 -38.76 12.31 6.88
C ASN A 194 -39.79 11.42 7.59
N GLU A 195 -39.43 10.17 7.86
CA GLU A 195 -40.03 9.37 8.91
C GLU A 195 -38.94 8.86 9.86
N GLU A 196 -39.35 8.70 11.12
CA GLU A 196 -38.58 8.92 12.33
C GLU A 196 -37.53 7.84 12.65
N LYS A 197 -36.47 8.29 13.33
CA LYS A 197 -35.49 7.46 14.03
C LYS A 197 -36.17 6.56 15.08
N THR A 198 -36.01 5.25 14.93
CA THR A 198 -36.17 4.29 16.03
C THR A 198 -34.88 3.49 16.24
N THR A 199 -34.18 3.87 17.31
CA THR A 199 -33.40 3.04 18.25
C THR A 199 -32.40 2.02 17.69
N GLU A 200 -31.12 2.37 17.81
CA GLU A 200 -29.90 1.74 17.28
C GLU A 200 -29.53 0.34 17.83
N GLU A 201 -30.36 -0.30 18.65
CA GLU A 201 -29.98 -1.54 19.35
C GLU A 201 -30.58 -2.84 18.77
N GLN A 202 -31.55 -2.75 17.85
CA GLN A 202 -32.17 -3.95 17.24
C GLN A 202 -31.65 -4.31 15.84
N VAL A 203 -30.97 -3.37 15.15
CA VAL A 203 -30.48 -3.58 13.77
C VAL A 203 -29.26 -4.50 13.75
N ALA A 204 -28.39 -4.45 14.77
CA ALA A 204 -27.18 -5.27 14.84
C ALA A 204 -27.45 -6.79 14.94
N SER A 205 -28.63 -7.22 15.40
CA SER A 205 -28.93 -8.64 15.61
C SER A 205 -29.36 -9.40 14.37
N LYS A 206 -29.81 -8.70 13.32
CA LYS A 206 -30.38 -9.34 12.11
C LYS A 206 -29.34 -9.55 11.02
N ASP A 207 -28.35 -8.66 10.93
CA ASP A 207 -27.25 -8.73 9.95
C ASP A 207 -26.16 -9.74 10.35
N LEU A 208 -26.06 -10.09 11.64
CA LEU A 208 -25.12 -11.10 12.14
C LEU A 208 -25.53 -12.55 11.84
N ILE A 209 -26.78 -12.81 11.42
CA ILE A 209 -27.31 -14.18 11.27
C ILE A 209 -26.72 -14.89 10.03
N ASN A 210 -26.23 -14.12 9.04
CA ASN A 210 -25.68 -14.68 7.81
C ASN A 210 -24.17 -14.41 7.63
N ALA A 211 -23.47 -13.93 8.66
CA ALA A 211 -22.03 -13.70 8.57
C ALA A 211 -21.26 -15.00 8.87
N PHE A 212 -20.45 -15.44 7.92
CA PHE A 212 -19.47 -16.50 8.09
C PHE A 212 -18.17 -15.91 8.66
N ILE A 213 -17.77 -16.37 9.84
CA ILE A 213 -16.59 -15.84 10.55
C ILE A 213 -15.41 -16.80 10.37
N LEU A 214 -14.30 -16.28 9.87
CA LEU A 214 -13.04 -16.99 9.67
C LEU A 214 -12.01 -16.57 10.71
N GLN A 215 -11.30 -17.52 11.31
CA GLN A 215 -10.10 -17.23 12.10
C GLN A 215 -8.92 -17.13 11.13
N VAL A 216 -8.27 -15.97 11.08
CA VAL A 216 -7.26 -15.65 10.05
C VAL A 216 -5.89 -15.28 10.62
N GLY A 217 -5.71 -15.43 11.93
CA GLY A 217 -4.43 -15.17 12.60
C GLY A 217 -4.22 -16.03 13.85
N PRO A 218 -2.99 -16.05 14.37
CA PRO A 218 -2.61 -16.88 15.51
C PRO A 218 -3.11 -16.33 16.85
N ASN A 219 -3.53 -15.07 16.93
CA ASN A 219 -3.95 -14.44 18.18
C ASN A 219 -5.46 -14.51 18.38
N GLU A 220 -5.88 -14.47 19.64
CA GLU A 220 -7.28 -14.36 20.00
C GLU A 220 -7.85 -13.02 19.49
N GLY A 221 -8.92 -13.09 18.71
CA GLY A 221 -9.58 -11.91 18.13
C GLY A 221 -9.25 -11.65 16.65
N ASP A 222 -8.29 -12.37 16.06
CA ASP A 222 -7.96 -12.26 14.63
C ASP A 222 -9.04 -12.93 13.75
N ARG A 223 -10.17 -12.23 13.60
CA ARG A 223 -11.36 -12.70 12.91
C ARG A 223 -11.61 -11.90 11.64
N PHE A 224 -11.97 -12.61 10.58
CA PHE A 224 -12.42 -12.05 9.32
C PHE A 224 -13.89 -12.37 9.11
N PHE A 225 -14.69 -11.34 8.84
CA PHE A 225 -16.14 -11.46 8.68
C PHE A 225 -16.48 -11.49 7.20
N VAL A 226 -17.19 -12.53 6.77
CA VAL A 226 -17.73 -12.67 5.42
C VAL A 226 -19.25 -12.60 5.53
N GLU A 227 -19.84 -11.52 5.05
CA GLU A 227 -21.30 -11.41 4.99
C GLU A 227 -21.82 -12.25 3.83
N LEU A 228 -22.79 -13.14 4.10
CA LEU A 228 -23.46 -13.92 3.05
C LEU A 228 -24.79 -13.27 2.71
N THR A 229 -24.92 -12.78 1.47
CA THR A 229 -26.20 -12.27 0.96
C THR A 229 -27.05 -13.41 0.40
N ASP A 230 -28.36 -13.35 0.67
CA ASP A 230 -29.34 -14.29 0.10
C ASP A 230 -29.57 -13.96 -1.39
N ALA A 231 -29.14 -14.87 -2.28
CA ALA A 231 -29.29 -14.76 -3.73
C ALA A 231 -30.51 -15.54 -4.27
N THR A 232 -31.48 -15.88 -3.43
CA THR A 232 -32.72 -16.55 -3.89
C THR A 232 -33.56 -15.62 -4.77
N THR A 233 -34.40 -16.22 -5.63
CA THR A 233 -35.29 -15.48 -6.54
C THR A 233 -36.23 -14.52 -5.81
N LYS A 234 -36.59 -14.84 -4.56
CA LYS A 234 -37.41 -13.98 -3.69
C LYS A 234 -36.64 -12.79 -3.14
N ALA A 235 -35.39 -12.98 -2.72
CA ALA A 235 -34.52 -11.91 -2.27
C ALA A 235 -34.13 -10.95 -3.42
N LEU A 236 -33.97 -11.49 -4.63
CA LEU A 236 -33.70 -10.74 -5.85
C LEU A 236 -34.95 -10.17 -6.53
N ARG A 237 -36.15 -10.38 -5.96
CA ARG A 237 -37.45 -9.85 -6.46
C ARG A 237 -37.81 -10.30 -7.89
N ILE A 238 -37.33 -11.48 -8.30
CA ILE A 238 -37.59 -12.09 -9.62
C ILE A 238 -38.54 -13.30 -9.55
N ASP A 239 -39.21 -13.50 -8.41
CA ASP A 239 -40.06 -14.66 -8.13
C ASP A 239 -41.37 -14.68 -8.93
N ASN A 240 -41.89 -13.52 -9.35
CA ASN A 240 -43.15 -13.41 -10.08
C ASN A 240 -43.02 -12.67 -11.42
N LEU A 241 -41.96 -12.95 -12.18
CA LEU A 241 -41.78 -12.40 -13.52
C LEU A 241 -42.78 -13.02 -14.50
N SER A 242 -43.38 -12.19 -15.36
CA SER A 242 -44.30 -12.63 -16.41
C SER A 242 -43.95 -11.96 -17.73
N VAL A 243 -43.95 -12.73 -18.82
CA VAL A 243 -43.64 -12.27 -20.18
C VAL A 243 -44.84 -12.39 -21.12
N VAL A 244 -46.04 -12.61 -20.57
CA VAL A 244 -47.25 -12.92 -21.35
C VAL A 244 -47.76 -11.71 -22.14
N ILE A 245 -47.59 -10.49 -21.62
CA ILE A 245 -47.95 -9.24 -22.29
C ILE A 245 -46.73 -8.35 -22.47
N GLN A 246 -46.72 -7.54 -23.54
CA GLN A 246 -45.57 -6.70 -23.92
C GLN A 246 -45.12 -5.76 -22.79
N GLU A 247 -46.06 -5.17 -22.06
CA GLU A 247 -45.77 -4.29 -20.91
C GLU A 247 -45.06 -5.05 -19.78
N LYS A 248 -45.56 -6.25 -19.43
CA LYS A 248 -44.95 -7.11 -18.39
C LYS A 248 -43.59 -7.65 -18.80
N ALA A 249 -43.39 -7.93 -20.09
CA ALA A 249 -42.08 -8.30 -20.62
C ALA A 249 -41.06 -7.14 -20.46
N SER A 250 -41.47 -5.89 -20.68
CA SER A 250 -40.60 -4.73 -20.47
C SER A 250 -40.27 -4.50 -18.99
N GLU A 251 -41.26 -4.68 -18.10
CA GLU A 251 -41.05 -4.63 -16.64
C GLU A 251 -40.12 -5.75 -16.16
N ALA A 252 -40.27 -6.96 -16.73
CA ALA A 252 -39.45 -8.10 -16.39
C ALA A 252 -37.97 -7.90 -16.75
N ILE A 253 -37.67 -7.27 -17.90
CA ILE A 253 -36.30 -6.92 -18.27
C ILE A 253 -35.70 -5.97 -17.23
N SER A 254 -36.42 -4.92 -16.83
CA SER A 254 -35.94 -3.97 -15.83
C SER A 254 -35.70 -4.61 -14.46
N GLN A 255 -36.56 -5.54 -14.02
CA GLN A 255 -36.35 -6.28 -12.78
C GLN A 255 -35.15 -7.23 -12.87
N LEU A 256 -34.94 -7.87 -14.02
CA LEU A 256 -33.76 -8.71 -14.26
C LEU A 256 -32.46 -7.88 -14.25
N ASP A 257 -32.46 -6.69 -14.84
CA ASP A 257 -31.29 -5.80 -14.81
C ASP A 257 -30.91 -5.40 -13.38
N ILE A 258 -31.90 -5.09 -12.54
CA ILE A 258 -31.69 -4.80 -11.11
C ILE A 258 -31.13 -6.03 -10.39
N ALA A 259 -31.70 -7.22 -10.63
CA ALA A 259 -31.22 -8.46 -10.00
C ALA A 259 -29.79 -8.81 -10.43
N ILE A 260 -29.44 -8.60 -11.70
CA ILE A 260 -28.08 -8.78 -12.23
C ILE A 260 -27.12 -7.79 -11.56
N GLN A 261 -27.53 -6.54 -11.38
CA GLN A 261 -26.73 -5.54 -10.68
C GLN A 261 -26.47 -5.94 -9.23
N MET A 262 -27.49 -6.36 -8.48
CA MET A 262 -27.35 -6.83 -7.10
C MET A 262 -26.37 -8.01 -6.98
N ILE A 263 -26.45 -8.99 -7.88
CA ILE A 263 -25.51 -10.12 -7.91
C ILE A 263 -24.09 -9.68 -8.28
N SER A 264 -23.97 -8.71 -9.18
CA SER A 264 -22.67 -8.18 -9.58
C SER A 264 -21.99 -7.42 -8.43
N ASP A 265 -22.76 -6.63 -7.67
CA ASP A 265 -22.28 -5.93 -6.48
C ASP A 265 -21.84 -6.92 -5.40
N GLU A 266 -22.60 -8.00 -5.21
CA GLU A 266 -22.22 -9.05 -4.26
C GLU A 266 -20.96 -9.79 -4.71
N ARG A 267 -20.82 -10.12 -6.00
CA ARG A 267 -19.59 -10.72 -6.54
C ARG A 267 -18.38 -9.80 -6.36
N ALA A 268 -18.57 -8.49 -6.48
CA ALA A 268 -17.51 -7.52 -6.22
C ALA A 268 -17.07 -7.58 -4.74
N LYS A 269 -18.01 -7.65 -3.78
CA LYS A 269 -17.66 -7.84 -2.36
C LYS A 269 -16.89 -9.13 -2.11
N PHE A 270 -17.30 -10.24 -2.74
CA PHE A 270 -16.55 -11.50 -2.63
C PHE A 270 -15.14 -11.41 -3.20
N GLY A 271 -14.92 -10.64 -4.26
CA GLY A 271 -13.58 -10.33 -4.76
C GLY A 271 -12.73 -9.56 -3.73
N VAL A 272 -13.33 -8.59 -3.03
CA VAL A 272 -12.66 -7.86 -1.93
C VAL A 272 -12.29 -8.80 -0.79
N TYR A 273 -13.19 -9.71 -0.41
CA TYR A 273 -12.92 -10.72 0.62
C TYR A 273 -11.79 -11.66 0.22
N GLU A 274 -11.77 -12.15 -1.02
CA GLU A 274 -10.70 -13.00 -1.54
C GLU A 274 -9.34 -12.29 -1.50
N ASN A 275 -9.28 -11.04 -1.98
CA ASN A 275 -8.04 -10.27 -1.95
C ASN A 275 -7.54 -10.04 -0.52
N SER A 276 -8.44 -9.70 0.40
CA SER A 276 -8.11 -9.53 1.81
C SER A 276 -7.57 -10.81 2.43
N LEU A 277 -8.20 -11.95 2.14
CA LEU A 277 -7.75 -13.27 2.61
C LEU A 277 -6.39 -13.65 2.02
N ASN A 278 -6.12 -13.34 0.74
CA ASN A 278 -4.81 -13.54 0.11
C ASN A 278 -3.72 -12.69 0.77
N HIS A 279 -4.02 -11.43 1.11
CA HIS A 279 -3.09 -10.58 1.87
C HIS A 279 -2.81 -11.12 3.26
N ILE A 280 -3.85 -11.55 3.98
CA ILE A 280 -3.68 -12.14 5.31
C ILE A 280 -2.90 -13.45 5.25
N TYR A 281 -3.17 -14.29 4.25
CA TYR A 281 -2.43 -15.53 3.99
C TYR A 281 -0.93 -15.27 3.73
N ASN A 282 -0.60 -14.32 2.86
CA ASN A 282 0.78 -13.95 2.56
C ASN A 282 1.49 -13.39 3.79
N ASN A 283 0.83 -12.52 4.55
CA ASN A 283 1.36 -11.97 5.79
C ASN A 283 1.61 -13.06 6.84
N SER A 284 0.64 -13.96 7.05
CA SER A 284 0.77 -15.09 7.97
C SER A 284 1.90 -16.05 7.57
N THR A 285 2.08 -16.27 6.26
CA THR A 285 3.16 -17.11 5.72
C THR A 285 4.53 -16.48 6.00
N ASN A 286 4.68 -15.18 5.73
CA ASN A 286 5.91 -14.43 6.03
C ASN A 286 6.20 -14.41 7.53
N TYR A 287 5.17 -14.20 8.36
CA TYR A 287 5.29 -14.25 9.81
C TYR A 287 5.75 -15.62 10.29
N SER A 288 5.17 -16.70 9.77
CA SER A 288 5.59 -18.08 10.06
C SER A 288 7.04 -18.34 9.66
N LEU A 289 7.47 -17.87 8.48
CA LEU A 289 8.86 -18.00 8.03
C LEU A 289 9.82 -17.23 8.93
N ASN A 290 9.46 -16.02 9.33
CA ASN A 290 10.26 -15.19 10.23
C ASN A 290 10.38 -15.81 11.62
N ILE A 291 9.29 -16.37 12.17
CA ILE A 291 9.33 -17.11 13.43
C ILE A 291 10.20 -18.36 13.29
N GLN A 292 10.05 -19.14 12.22
CA GLN A 292 10.87 -20.34 12.01
C GLN A 292 12.37 -19.99 11.92
N ASN A 293 12.71 -18.89 11.23
CA ASN A 293 14.08 -18.40 11.15
C ASN A 293 14.59 -17.89 12.50
N ALA A 294 13.76 -17.21 13.28
CA ALA A 294 14.10 -16.78 14.63
C ALA A 294 14.27 -17.97 15.58
N GLU A 295 13.39 -18.98 15.50
CA GLU A 295 13.50 -20.24 16.22
C GLU A 295 14.79 -20.95 15.83
N SER A 296 15.11 -21.06 14.54
CA SER A 296 16.37 -21.63 14.06
C SER A 296 17.57 -20.87 14.64
N ARG A 297 17.59 -19.54 14.66
CA ARG A 297 18.69 -18.78 15.29
C ARG A 297 18.83 -19.00 16.79
N ILE A 298 17.73 -19.28 17.50
CA ILE A 298 17.72 -19.47 18.96
C ILE A 298 18.04 -20.92 19.33
N ARG A 299 17.45 -21.87 18.62
CA ARG A 299 17.54 -23.31 18.89
C ARG A 299 18.71 -23.96 18.17
N ASP A 300 18.95 -23.58 16.92
CA ASP A 300 20.04 -24.13 16.14
C ASP A 300 21.31 -23.37 16.51
N THR A 301 22.12 -24.05 17.31
CA THR A 301 23.49 -23.61 17.58
C THR A 301 24.31 -23.65 16.29
N ASP A 302 25.24 -22.71 16.12
CA ASP A 302 26.23 -22.78 15.05
C ASP A 302 27.04 -24.07 15.21
N MET A 303 26.69 -25.08 14.41
CA MET A 303 27.31 -26.40 14.44
C MET A 303 28.83 -26.30 14.29
N THR A 304 29.33 -25.30 13.57
CA THR A 304 30.76 -25.09 13.36
C THR A 304 31.45 -24.66 14.65
N LYS A 305 30.83 -23.74 15.40
CA LYS A 305 31.39 -23.25 16.67
C LYS A 305 31.39 -24.33 17.75
N GLU A 306 30.31 -25.09 17.86
CA GLU A 306 30.22 -26.21 18.81
C GLU A 306 31.14 -27.36 18.41
N LEU A 307 31.27 -27.66 17.11
CA LEU A 307 32.21 -28.66 16.62
C LEU A 307 33.66 -28.25 16.89
N MET A 308 34.04 -27.00 16.68
CA MET A 308 35.38 -26.50 16.99
C MET A 308 35.66 -26.49 18.49
N SER A 309 34.66 -26.15 19.31
CA SER A 309 34.76 -26.24 20.77
C SER A 309 34.92 -27.70 21.20
N LYS A 310 34.13 -28.62 20.65
CA LYS A 310 34.26 -30.06 20.87
C LYS A 310 35.64 -30.58 20.47
N ILE A 311 36.13 -30.24 19.27
CA ILE A 311 37.47 -30.61 18.79
C ILE A 311 38.54 -30.06 19.74
N ARG A 312 38.42 -28.80 20.16
CA ARG A 312 39.35 -28.20 21.13
C ARG A 312 39.37 -28.97 22.43
N TYR A 313 38.21 -29.33 22.98
CA TYR A 313 38.12 -30.12 24.21
C TYR A 313 38.69 -31.53 24.03
N THR A 314 38.44 -32.19 22.90
CA THR A 314 39.01 -33.50 22.58
C THR A 314 40.54 -33.42 22.50
N ILE A 315 41.10 -32.48 21.74
CA ILE A 315 42.54 -32.28 21.62
C ILE A 315 43.14 -31.96 23.00
N LEU A 316 42.51 -31.08 23.78
CA LEU A 316 43.01 -30.73 25.10
C LEU A 316 43.01 -31.94 26.04
N SER A 317 41.99 -32.79 25.97
CA SER A 317 41.92 -34.04 26.74
C SER A 317 43.02 -35.03 26.31
N GLU A 318 43.23 -35.23 25.02
CA GLU A 318 44.29 -36.09 24.48
C GLU A 318 45.69 -35.56 24.86
N VAL A 319 45.92 -34.27 24.70
CA VAL A 319 47.17 -33.61 25.13
C VAL A 319 47.36 -33.72 26.63
N SER A 320 46.32 -33.57 27.45
CA SER A 320 46.42 -33.72 28.91
C SER A 320 46.83 -35.15 29.30
N GLN A 321 46.32 -36.17 28.60
CA GLN A 321 46.74 -37.56 28.80
C GLN A 321 48.21 -37.79 28.36
N ILE A 322 48.63 -37.21 27.22
CA ILE A 322 50.01 -37.31 26.74
C ILE A 322 50.98 -36.59 27.68
N VAL A 323 50.63 -35.38 28.15
CA VAL A 323 51.44 -34.60 29.10
C VAL A 323 51.53 -35.33 30.44
N PHE A 324 50.45 -35.96 30.92
CA PHE A 324 50.49 -36.82 32.10
C PHE A 324 51.43 -38.02 31.91
N ALA A 325 51.32 -38.72 30.77
CA ALA A 325 52.20 -39.84 30.46
C ALA A 325 53.67 -39.42 30.34
N GLN A 326 53.94 -38.28 29.71
CA GLN A 326 55.28 -37.70 29.54
C GLN A 326 55.89 -37.27 30.87
N SER A 327 55.11 -36.64 31.76
CA SER A 327 55.55 -36.23 33.09
C SER A 327 55.87 -37.44 33.98
N ASN A 328 55.10 -38.52 33.87
CA ASN A 328 55.42 -39.78 34.54
C ASN A 328 56.70 -40.41 33.98
N GLN A 329 56.91 -40.40 32.67
CA GLN A 329 58.14 -40.90 32.05
C GLN A 329 59.39 -40.09 32.43
N SER A 330 59.31 -38.76 32.40
CA SER A 330 60.45 -37.92 32.79
C SER A 330 60.79 -38.09 34.27
N SER A 331 59.79 -38.23 35.14
CA SER A 331 60.00 -38.53 36.57
C SER A 331 60.73 -39.87 36.77
N GLN A 332 60.40 -40.90 35.98
CA GLN A 332 61.09 -42.20 36.03
C GLN A 332 62.52 -42.15 35.49
N GLN A 333 62.78 -41.33 34.46
CA GLN A 333 64.14 -41.11 33.94
C GLN A 333 65.02 -40.43 34.98
N VAL A 334 64.51 -39.43 35.71
CA VAL A 334 65.26 -38.79 36.81
C VAL A 334 65.60 -39.80 37.91
N LEU A 335 64.68 -40.71 38.24
CA LEU A 335 64.93 -41.82 39.17
C LEU A 335 66.00 -42.81 38.69
N GLN A 336 66.24 -42.93 37.38
CA GLN A 336 67.36 -43.72 36.84
C GLN A 336 68.70 -43.00 36.92
N ILE A 337 68.71 -41.66 36.88
CA ILE A 337 69.94 -40.85 37.00
C ILE A 337 70.40 -40.76 38.46
N LEU A 338 69.47 -40.94 39.41
CA LEU A 338 69.74 -40.94 40.85
C LEU A 338 70.12 -42.32 41.42
N ARG A 339 70.42 -43.30 40.57
CA ARG A 339 70.74 -44.68 40.95
C ARG A 339 72.22 -45.03 40.81
#